data_AF-A0A058ZUU0-F1
#
_entry.id   AF-A0A058ZUU0-F1
#
_cell.length_a   1.000
_cell.length_b   1.000
_cell.length_c   1.000
_cell.angle_alpha   90.00
_cell.angle_beta   90.00
_cell.angle_gamma   90.00
#
_symmetry.space_group_name_H-M   'P 1'
#
loop_
_entity.id
_entity.type
_entity.pdbx_description
1 polymer ?
#
loop_
_entity_poly.entity_id
_entity_poly.type
_entity_poly.pdbx_seq_one_letter_code
_entity_poly.pdbx_strand_id
1 'polypeptide(L)'
;MSYNNYLDVDAAWNRHTNPHGVASPADILQAYRLAVKADPVSAFGDIVAFNIEIDENLAREVQEFTSPTDGETRMFCEIMVAPKYSKKGLEVVRGKSKTLRILEAKNGKGELSLRQVGGGWPAQDSDDFNSRRHPIQCGLRDNSARERA
;
A
#
# COMPACT_ATOMS: atom_id res chain seq x y z
N MET A 1 14.86 -4.32 -5.13
CA MET A 1 14.16 -3.64 -4.02
C MET A 1 15.13 -3.43 -2.88
N SER A 2 15.05 -2.33 -2.13
CA SER A 2 15.86 -2.14 -0.92
C SER A 2 15.23 -2.84 0.29
N TYR A 3 15.99 -2.97 1.38
CA TYR A 3 15.53 -3.58 2.64
C TYR A 3 14.28 -2.89 3.20
N ASN A 4 14.31 -1.56 3.33
CA ASN A 4 13.17 -0.81 3.86
C ASN A 4 11.92 -1.04 3.02
N ASN A 5 12.04 -1.13 1.70
CA ASN A 5 10.89 -1.37 0.84
C ASN A 5 10.19 -2.71 1.15
N TYR A 6 10.92 -3.75 1.58
CA TYR A 6 10.28 -4.99 2.04
C TYR A 6 9.53 -4.79 3.36
N LEU A 7 10.13 -4.07 4.32
CA LEU A 7 9.48 -3.74 5.58
C LEU A 7 8.25 -2.85 5.39
N ASP A 8 8.31 -1.90 4.45
CA ASP A 8 7.25 -0.96 4.15
C ASP A 8 6.09 -1.65 3.40
N VAL A 9 6.38 -2.58 2.49
CA VAL A 9 5.35 -3.43 1.86
C VAL A 9 4.69 -4.33 2.89
N ASP A 10 5.48 -5.04 3.71
CA ASP A 10 4.95 -5.90 4.77
C ASP A 10 4.06 -5.11 5.73
N ALA A 11 4.49 -3.91 6.12
CA ALA A 11 3.72 -3.01 6.93
C ALA A 11 2.42 -2.52 6.28
N ALA A 12 2.45 -2.10 5.01
CA ALA A 12 1.26 -1.63 4.31
C ALA A 12 0.25 -2.77 4.08
N TRP A 13 0.76 -3.98 3.85
CA TRP A 13 -0.03 -5.19 3.62
C TRP A 13 -0.65 -5.75 4.91
N ASN A 14 0.17 -5.93 5.95
CA ASN A 14 -0.21 -6.54 7.22
C ASN A 14 -0.59 -5.52 8.32
N ARG A 15 -0.48 -4.22 8.05
CA ARG A 15 -0.90 -3.10 8.94
C ARG A 15 -0.11 -2.99 10.25
N HIS A 16 1.16 -3.36 10.25
CA HIS A 16 1.97 -3.45 11.48
C HIS A 16 2.84 -2.21 11.79
N THR A 17 2.75 -1.13 11.00
CA THR A 17 3.44 0.15 11.28
C THR A 17 2.57 1.35 10.93
N ASN A 18 3.04 2.58 11.19
CA ASN A 18 2.32 3.84 10.97
C ASN A 18 1.80 3.99 9.52
N PRO A 19 0.48 3.88 9.27
CA PRO A 19 -0.07 4.24 7.99
C PRO A 19 -0.41 5.73 7.96
N HIS A 20 -0.23 6.36 6.82
CA HIS A 20 -0.53 7.78 6.59
C HIS A 20 -1.96 7.99 6.09
N GLY A 21 -2.54 6.95 5.49
CA GLY A 21 -3.92 6.96 5.04
C GLY A 21 -4.49 5.56 4.97
N VAL A 22 -5.67 5.38 5.54
CA VAL A 22 -6.44 4.14 5.45
C VAL A 22 -7.90 4.48 5.23
N ALA A 23 -8.54 3.84 4.25
CA ALA A 23 -9.97 4.01 4.01
C ALA A 23 -10.64 2.70 3.61
N SER A 24 -11.90 2.52 4.05
CA SER A 24 -12.72 1.34 3.72
C SER A 24 -14.19 1.63 3.33
N PRO A 25 -14.44 2.48 2.32
CA PRO A 25 -15.77 2.62 1.73
C PRO A 25 -16.15 1.42 0.84
N ALA A 26 -17.41 1.37 0.40
CA ALA A 26 -17.93 0.35 -0.50
C ALA A 26 -17.39 0.46 -1.94
N ASP A 27 -16.90 1.63 -2.33
CA ASP A 27 -16.28 1.87 -3.64
C ASP A 27 -14.76 2.01 -3.48
N ILE A 28 -13.99 1.19 -4.19
CA ILE A 28 -12.53 1.22 -4.09
C ILE A 28 -11.90 2.51 -4.61
N LEU A 29 -12.52 3.17 -5.60
CA LEU A 29 -12.03 4.46 -6.10
C LEU A 29 -12.16 5.51 -5.00
N GLN A 30 -13.30 5.52 -4.29
CA GLN A 30 -13.48 6.34 -3.11
C GLN A 30 -12.48 5.98 -2.01
N ALA A 31 -12.17 4.70 -1.81
CA ALA A 31 -11.20 4.26 -0.81
C ALA A 31 -9.81 4.86 -1.08
N TYR A 32 -9.33 4.77 -2.32
CA TYR A 32 -8.07 5.35 -2.71
C TYR A 32 -8.04 6.87 -2.50
N ARG A 33 -9.07 7.59 -2.97
CA ARG A 33 -9.18 9.05 -2.80
C ARG A 33 -9.19 9.47 -1.34
N LEU A 34 -9.90 8.76 -0.47
CA LEU A 34 -9.96 9.05 0.97
C LEU A 34 -8.64 8.74 1.66
N ALA A 35 -7.97 7.64 1.29
CA ALA A 35 -6.67 7.29 1.84
C ALA A 35 -5.62 8.36 1.50
N VAL A 36 -5.55 8.83 0.24
CA VAL A 36 -4.62 9.90 -0.15
C VAL A 36 -4.95 11.23 0.52
N LYS A 37 -6.25 11.56 0.69
CA LYS A 37 -6.67 12.81 1.35
C LYS A 37 -6.31 12.87 2.84
N ALA A 38 -6.05 11.75 3.50
CA ALA A 38 -5.69 11.73 4.92
C ALA A 38 -4.34 12.42 5.17
N ASP A 39 -3.36 12.19 4.29
CA ASP A 39 -2.06 12.85 4.30
C ASP A 39 -1.48 12.91 2.88
N PRO A 40 -1.88 13.90 2.08
CA PRO A 40 -1.50 13.98 0.66
C PRO A 40 -0.02 14.32 0.44
N VAL A 41 0.63 14.91 1.44
CA VAL A 41 2.06 15.26 1.36
C VAL A 41 2.90 13.98 1.49
N SER A 42 2.61 13.15 2.51
CA SER A 42 3.35 11.89 2.72
C SER A 42 2.96 10.79 1.74
N ALA A 43 1.75 10.83 1.18
CA ALA A 43 1.29 9.89 0.17
C ALA A 43 2.10 9.96 -1.14
N PHE A 44 2.86 11.02 -1.37
CA PHE A 44 3.65 11.19 -2.58
C PHE A 44 4.95 10.38 -2.53
N GLY A 45 5.11 9.41 -3.44
CA GLY A 45 6.29 8.54 -3.50
C GLY A 45 6.24 7.35 -2.55
N ASP A 46 5.07 7.06 -2.01
CA ASP A 46 4.87 6.04 -1.01
C ASP A 46 4.35 4.69 -1.59
N ILE A 47 4.13 3.71 -0.72
CA ILE A 47 3.65 2.36 -1.00
C ILE A 47 2.13 2.28 -0.85
N VAL A 48 1.46 1.85 -1.91
CA VAL A 48 0.00 1.68 -1.93
C VAL A 48 -0.38 0.21 -1.87
N ALA A 49 -1.17 -0.18 -0.88
CA ALA A 49 -1.68 -1.54 -0.72
C ALA A 49 -3.20 -1.61 -0.92
N PHE A 50 -3.64 -2.56 -1.73
CA PHE A 50 -5.05 -2.87 -1.97
C PHE A 50 -5.37 -4.30 -1.54
N ASN A 51 -6.46 -4.50 -0.81
CA ASN A 51 -6.89 -5.84 -0.42
C ASN A 51 -7.76 -6.56 -1.47
N ILE A 52 -7.96 -5.96 -2.66
CA ILE A 52 -8.73 -6.50 -3.78
C ILE A 52 -7.93 -6.43 -5.09
N GLU A 53 -8.41 -7.13 -6.12
CA GLU A 53 -7.81 -7.08 -7.45
C GLU A 53 -7.84 -5.66 -8.04
N ILE A 54 -6.73 -5.26 -8.68
CA ILE A 54 -6.67 -4.00 -9.42
C ILE A 54 -7.16 -4.20 -10.86
N ASP A 55 -8.29 -3.57 -11.17
CA ASP A 55 -8.85 -3.52 -12.52
C ASP A 55 -8.34 -2.32 -13.33
N GLU A 56 -8.81 -2.18 -14.57
CA GLU A 56 -8.45 -1.05 -15.44
C GLU A 56 -8.87 0.30 -14.85
N ASN A 57 -10.05 0.37 -14.22
CA ASN A 57 -10.60 1.63 -13.70
C ASN A 57 -9.79 2.13 -12.50
N LEU A 58 -9.49 1.24 -11.56
CA LEU A 58 -8.66 1.57 -10.41
C LEU A 58 -7.23 1.91 -10.82
N ALA A 59 -6.67 1.19 -11.79
CA ALA A 59 -5.35 1.50 -12.32
C ALA A 59 -5.28 2.91 -12.94
N ARG A 60 -6.30 3.29 -13.72
CA ARG A 60 -6.42 4.63 -14.32
C ARG A 60 -6.56 5.71 -13.25
N GLU A 61 -7.42 5.48 -12.26
CA GLU A 61 -7.57 6.40 -11.13
C GLU A 61 -6.23 6.65 -10.45
N VAL A 62 -5.47 5.61 -10.11
CA VAL A 62 -4.16 5.79 -9.46
C VAL A 62 -3.15 6.49 -10.39
N GLN A 63 -3.24 6.33 -11.70
CA GLN A 63 -2.36 7.00 -12.66
C GLN A 63 -2.70 8.49 -12.85
N GLU A 64 -3.98 8.84 -12.83
CA GLU A 64 -4.50 10.16 -13.19
C GLU A 64 -4.77 11.06 -11.99
N PHE A 65 -4.97 10.48 -10.79
CA PHE A 65 -5.31 11.24 -9.59
C PHE A 65 -4.20 12.24 -9.24
N THR A 66 -4.60 13.51 -9.12
CA THR A 66 -3.72 14.62 -8.74
C THR A 66 -3.75 14.86 -7.24
N SER A 67 -2.68 15.43 -6.72
CA SER A 67 -2.54 15.81 -5.33
C SER A 67 -3.66 16.78 -4.95
N PRO A 68 -4.41 16.51 -3.87
CA PRO A 68 -5.44 17.43 -3.40
C PRO A 68 -4.86 18.72 -2.80
N THR A 69 -3.55 18.79 -2.58
CA THR A 69 -2.87 19.97 -2.02
C THR A 69 -2.64 21.05 -3.07
N ASP A 70 -2.24 20.67 -4.29
CA ASP A 70 -1.91 21.60 -5.37
C ASP A 70 -2.86 21.51 -6.58
N GLY A 71 -3.59 20.41 -6.74
CA GLY A 71 -4.53 20.16 -7.84
C GLY A 71 -3.88 19.84 -9.19
N GLU A 72 -2.55 19.89 -9.29
CA GLU A 72 -1.80 19.84 -10.55
C GLU A 72 -0.87 18.62 -10.62
N THR A 73 -0.25 18.25 -9.51
CA THR A 73 0.78 17.21 -9.48
C THR A 73 0.12 15.83 -9.45
N ARG A 74 0.40 14.98 -10.44
CA ARG A 74 -0.06 13.58 -10.43
C ARG A 74 0.59 12.80 -9.30
N MET A 75 -0.20 12.04 -8.54
CA MET A 75 0.33 11.24 -7.45
C MET A 75 1.31 10.19 -7.95
N PHE A 76 2.51 10.20 -7.39
CA PHE A 76 3.53 9.19 -7.63
C PHE A 76 3.52 8.15 -6.50
N CYS A 77 3.79 6.89 -6.82
CA CYS A 77 3.96 5.81 -5.84
C CYS A 77 5.18 4.98 -6.23
N GLU A 78 5.98 4.53 -5.26
CA GLU A 78 7.16 3.71 -5.52
C GLU A 78 6.78 2.23 -5.71
N ILE A 79 5.84 1.76 -4.90
CA ILE A 79 5.39 0.37 -4.89
C ILE A 79 3.87 0.32 -4.85
N MET A 80 3.31 -0.60 -5.62
CA MET A 80 1.91 -0.99 -5.54
C MET A 80 1.81 -2.47 -5.25
N VAL A 81 1.02 -2.84 -4.24
CA VAL A 81 0.78 -4.23 -3.85
C VAL A 81 -0.72 -4.55 -3.82
N ALA A 82 -1.08 -5.68 -4.41
CA ALA A 82 -2.45 -6.17 -4.45
C ALA A 82 -2.48 -7.72 -4.49
N PRO A 83 -3.62 -8.37 -4.20
CA PRO A 83 -3.73 -9.81 -4.37
C PRO A 83 -3.62 -10.28 -5.80
N LYS A 84 -4.07 -9.46 -6.77
CA LYS A 84 -4.06 -9.74 -8.21
C LYS A 84 -4.16 -8.45 -9.02
N TYR A 85 -3.77 -8.55 -10.29
CA TYR A 85 -4.02 -7.52 -11.30
C TYR A 85 -4.76 -8.11 -12.50
N SER A 86 -5.79 -7.42 -12.97
CA SER A 86 -6.37 -7.72 -14.27
C SER A 86 -5.36 -7.44 -15.39
N LYS A 87 -5.48 -8.11 -16.54
CA LYS A 87 -4.57 -7.88 -17.68
C LYS A 87 -4.52 -6.40 -18.09
N LYS A 88 -5.69 -5.77 -18.20
CA LYS A 88 -5.82 -4.36 -18.57
C LYS A 88 -5.31 -3.43 -17.46
N GLY A 89 -5.60 -3.73 -16.19
CA GLY A 89 -5.06 -2.97 -15.07
C GLY A 89 -3.54 -3.00 -15.04
N LEU A 90 -2.92 -4.16 -15.27
CA LEU A 90 -1.47 -4.31 -15.32
C LEU A 90 -0.84 -3.50 -16.47
N GLU A 91 -1.47 -3.46 -17.65
CA GLU A 91 -1.01 -2.63 -18.78
C GLU A 91 -1.01 -1.14 -18.43
N VAL A 92 -2.08 -0.65 -17.79
CA VAL A 92 -2.19 0.75 -17.34
C VAL A 92 -1.14 1.08 -16.29
N VAL A 93 -1.00 0.24 -15.25
CA VAL A 93 -0.04 0.48 -14.15
C VAL A 93 1.40 0.46 -14.68
N ARG A 94 1.73 -0.43 -15.62
CA ARG A 94 3.06 -0.46 -16.28
C ARG A 94 3.32 0.78 -17.13
N GLY A 95 2.28 1.43 -17.65
CA GLY A 95 2.39 2.69 -18.39
C GLY A 95 2.68 3.91 -17.51
N LYS A 96 2.43 3.85 -16.19
CA LYS A 96 2.59 4.99 -15.28
C LYS A 96 4.05 5.42 -15.10
N SER A 97 4.93 4.47 -14.82
CA SER A 97 6.35 4.75 -14.61
C SER A 97 7.18 3.49 -14.78
N LYS A 98 8.38 3.62 -15.38
CA LYS A 98 9.34 2.51 -15.49
C LYS A 98 9.93 2.10 -14.15
N THR A 99 9.87 2.96 -13.14
CA THR A 99 10.44 2.74 -11.81
C THR A 99 9.45 2.15 -10.81
N LEU A 100 8.15 2.13 -11.15
CA LEU A 100 7.11 1.58 -10.29
C LEU A 100 7.28 0.07 -10.12
N ARG A 101 7.24 -0.39 -8.88
CA ARG A 101 7.29 -1.82 -8.56
C ARG A 101 5.88 -2.34 -8.30
N ILE A 102 5.51 -3.38 -9.02
CA ILE A 102 4.18 -4.00 -8.96
C ILE A 102 4.34 -5.36 -8.29
N LEU A 103 3.66 -5.57 -7.17
CA LEU A 103 3.78 -6.79 -6.36
C LEU A 103 2.43 -7.46 -6.20
N GLU A 104 2.42 -8.78 -6.38
CA GLU A 104 1.29 -9.62 -6.02
C GLU A 104 1.58 -10.30 -4.67
N ALA A 105 0.71 -10.09 -3.68
CA ALA A 105 0.84 -10.67 -2.35
C ALA A 105 -0.49 -11.29 -1.90
N LYS A 106 -0.44 -12.43 -1.20
CA LYS A 106 -1.62 -13.03 -0.60
C LYS A 106 -1.56 -12.82 0.90
N ASN A 107 -2.70 -12.57 1.54
CA ASN A 107 -2.79 -12.57 2.99
C ASN A 107 -2.71 -14.03 3.47
N GLY A 108 -1.56 -14.40 4.03
CA GLY A 108 -1.43 -15.58 4.89
C GLY A 108 -2.18 -15.35 6.21
N LYS A 109 -2.66 -16.42 6.82
CA LYS A 109 -3.22 -16.40 8.19
C LYS A 109 -2.46 -17.41 9.04
N GLY A 110 -2.31 -17.12 10.32
CA GLY A 110 -1.70 -18.01 11.31
C GLY A 110 -0.21 -18.28 11.05
N GLU A 111 0.53 -17.26 10.60
CA GLU A 111 1.97 -17.40 10.38
C GLU A 111 2.74 -17.06 11.65
N LEU A 112 3.80 -17.82 11.93
CA LEU A 112 4.69 -17.54 13.06
C LEU A 112 5.49 -16.26 12.78
N SER A 113 5.31 -15.23 13.60
CA SER A 113 6.06 -13.99 13.54
C SER A 113 7.33 -14.08 14.38
N LEU A 114 8.49 -13.90 13.72
CA LEU A 114 9.81 -13.85 14.34
C LEU A 114 10.32 -12.41 14.34
N ARG A 115 10.79 -11.92 15.50
CA ARG A 115 11.44 -10.61 15.62
C ARG A 115 12.83 -10.79 16.18
N GLN A 116 13.84 -10.18 15.57
CA GLN A 116 15.20 -10.21 16.10
C GLN A 116 15.33 -9.24 17.27
N VAL A 117 15.92 -9.70 18.38
CA VAL A 117 16.33 -8.85 19.50
C VAL A 117 17.79 -9.16 19.86
N GLY A 118 18.43 -8.30 20.65
CA GLY A 118 19.76 -8.59 21.16
C GLY A 118 19.77 -9.91 21.93
N GLY A 119 20.53 -10.90 21.43
CA GLY A 119 20.68 -12.21 22.08
C GLY A 119 19.67 -13.28 21.68
N GLY A 120 18.76 -13.06 20.72
CA GLY A 120 17.86 -14.12 20.26
C GLY A 120 16.73 -13.69 19.33
N TRP A 121 15.75 -14.59 19.20
CA TRP A 121 14.59 -14.46 18.31
C TRP A 121 13.31 -14.90 19.04
N PRO A 122 12.55 -13.98 19.64
CA PRO A 122 11.17 -14.26 20.03
C PRO A 122 10.33 -14.70 18.83
N ALA A 123 9.51 -15.73 19.07
CA ALA A 123 8.52 -16.26 18.15
C ALA A 123 7.13 -16.10 18.78
N GLN A 124 6.17 -15.62 18.00
CA GLN A 124 4.77 -15.50 18.40
C GLN A 124 3.86 -15.87 17.23
N ASP A 125 2.63 -16.30 17.51
CA ASP A 125 1.61 -16.41 16.46
C ASP A 125 1.30 -15.02 15.88
N SER A 126 0.92 -14.96 14.60
CA SER A 126 0.47 -13.71 13.99
C SER A 126 -0.76 -13.18 14.71
N ASP A 127 -0.79 -11.86 14.93
CA ASP A 127 -1.97 -11.17 15.45
C ASP A 127 -3.02 -11.07 14.33
N ASP A 128 -3.73 -12.17 14.13
CA ASP A 128 -4.82 -12.28 13.16
C ASP A 128 -6.07 -11.61 13.72
N PHE A 129 -6.07 -10.28 13.81
CA PHE A 129 -7.26 -9.54 14.21
C PHE A 129 -8.38 -9.80 13.19
N ASN A 130 -9.37 -10.61 13.61
CA ASN A 130 -10.51 -11.01 12.80
C ASN A 130 -11.50 -9.84 12.62
N SER A 131 -11.13 -8.85 11.80
CA SER A 131 -12.02 -7.75 11.41
C SER A 131 -13.06 -8.25 10.40
N ARG A 132 -14.06 -9.00 10.88
CA ARG A 132 -15.24 -9.44 10.10
C ARG A 132 -16.13 -8.30 9.54
N ARG A 133 -15.63 -7.08 9.29
CA ARG A 133 -16.51 -5.94 8.97
C ARG A 133 -16.04 -4.94 7.92
N HIS A 134 -14.88 -5.05 7.27
CA HIS A 134 -14.46 -4.03 6.29
C HIS A 134 -14.04 -4.69 4.96
N PRO A 135 -14.90 -4.62 3.91
CA PRO A 135 -14.75 -5.46 2.72
C PRO A 135 -13.68 -4.97 1.73
N ILE A 136 -13.36 -3.67 1.71
CA ILE A 136 -12.50 -3.04 0.70
C ILE A 136 -11.61 -2.03 1.40
N GLN A 137 -10.29 -2.09 1.27
CA GLN A 137 -9.38 -1.21 2.02
C GLN A 137 -8.15 -0.82 1.19
N CYS A 138 -7.77 0.45 1.28
CA CYS A 138 -6.53 1.01 0.75
C CYS A 138 -5.68 1.52 1.92
N GLY A 139 -4.37 1.22 1.92
CA GLY A 139 -3.40 1.70 2.92
C GLY A 139 -2.18 2.35 2.28
N LEU A 140 -1.70 3.45 2.88
CA LEU A 140 -0.48 4.20 2.51
C LEU A 140 0.46 4.26 3.72
N ARG A 141 1.77 4.19 3.52
CA ARG A 141 2.83 4.38 4.53
C ARG A 141 3.59 5.71 4.29
N ASP A 142 4.80 5.89 4.81
CA ASP A 142 5.65 7.06 4.56
C ASP A 142 7.09 6.60 4.47
N ASN A 143 7.81 7.17 3.50
CA ASN A 143 9.21 6.88 3.19
C ASN A 143 10.12 8.10 3.47
N SER A 144 9.58 9.21 3.99
CA SER A 144 10.26 10.50 4.24
C SER A 144 11.33 10.45 5.35
N ALA A 145 11.33 9.40 6.18
CA ALA A 145 12.34 9.19 7.21
C ALA A 145 13.78 8.96 6.66
N ARG A 146 13.95 8.86 5.34
CA ARG A 146 15.27 8.68 4.69
C ARG A 146 16.14 9.94 4.60
N GLU A 147 15.59 11.15 4.70
CA GLU A 147 16.37 12.39 4.52
C GLU A 147 16.98 12.94 5.83
N ARG A 148 16.84 12.22 6.95
CA ARG A 148 17.36 12.62 8.27
C ARG A 148 18.37 11.63 8.87
N ALA A 149 19.10 10.91 8.03
CA ALA A 149 20.19 10.02 8.46
C ALA A 149 21.47 10.30 7.66
#